data_AF-A0A964UEC5-F1
#
_entry.id   AF-A0A964UEC5-F1
#
_cell.length_a   1.000
_cell.length_b   1.000
_cell.length_c   1.000
_cell.angle_alpha   90.00
_cell.angle_beta   90.00
_cell.angle_gamma   90.00
#
_symmetry.space_group_name_H-M   'P 1'
#
loop_
_entity.id
_entity.type
_entity.pdbx_description
1 polymer ?
#
loop_
_entity_poly.entity_id
_entity_poly.type
_entity_poly.pdbx_seq_one_letter_code
_entity_poly.pdbx_strand_id
1 'polypeptide(L)'
;RLIDLDEIDELDQSYWFDPGGAPTCRAIAEHFKLMRAADLSHPIILCAEGRLMDGMHRVTRALVEGHSRIRCVQFGATPSPDYRNFQPEDLPYK
;
A
#
# COMPACT_ATOMS: atom_id res chain seq x y z
N ARG A 1 -11.43 1.01 -11.52
CA ARG A 1 -10.73 0.84 -12.83
C ARG A 1 -9.61 -0.19 -12.67
N LEU A 2 -8.94 -0.60 -13.74
CA LEU A 2 -7.67 -1.35 -13.66
C LEU A 2 -6.51 -0.37 -13.84
N ILE A 3 -5.37 -0.69 -13.24
CA ILE A 3 -4.09 0.00 -13.44
C ILE A 3 -3.00 -1.05 -13.71
N ASP A 4 -2.05 -0.73 -14.59
CA ASP A 4 -0.86 -1.55 -14.82
C ASP A 4 0.06 -1.49 -13.60
N LEU A 5 0.64 -2.63 -13.19
CA LEU A 5 1.53 -2.65 -12.02
C LEU A 5 2.75 -1.74 -12.20
N ASP A 6 3.21 -1.60 -13.43
CA ASP A 6 4.34 -0.72 -13.81
C ASP A 6 4.03 0.77 -13.64
N GLU A 7 2.76 1.17 -13.46
CA GLU A 7 2.37 2.55 -13.14
C GLU A 7 2.39 2.83 -11.63
N ILE A 8 2.74 1.85 -10.79
CA ILE A 8 2.77 2.00 -9.33
C ILE A 8 4.22 2.22 -8.88
N ASP A 9 4.68 3.47 -8.90
CA ASP A 9 6.06 3.86 -8.53
C ASP A 9 6.50 3.32 -7.16
N GLU A 10 5.57 3.25 -6.20
CA GLU A 10 5.87 2.78 -4.84
C GLU A 10 6.28 1.30 -4.79
N LEU A 11 5.98 0.51 -5.82
CA LEU A 11 6.34 -0.92 -5.87
C LEU A 11 7.86 -1.14 -5.87
N ASP A 12 8.61 -0.20 -6.43
CA ASP A 12 10.08 -0.23 -6.51
C ASP A 12 10.75 0.65 -5.43
N GLN A 13 10.00 1.05 -4.39
CA GLN A 13 10.50 1.87 -3.28
C GLN A 13 10.56 1.08 -1.97
N SER A 14 11.35 1.58 -1.01
CA SER A 14 11.29 1.09 0.37
C SER A 14 9.98 1.54 1.02
N TYR A 15 8.91 0.80 0.76
CA TYR A 15 7.55 1.19 1.17
C TYR A 15 7.20 0.76 2.59
N TRP A 16 7.65 -0.42 3.01
CA TRP A 16 7.30 -0.99 4.33
C TRP A 16 8.32 -0.70 5.43
N PHE A 17 9.53 -0.32 5.05
CA PHE A 17 10.63 -0.15 5.99
C PHE A 17 11.05 1.31 6.01
N ASP A 18 10.97 1.92 7.19
CA ASP A 18 11.49 3.27 7.43
C ASP A 18 13.00 3.32 7.15
N PRO A 19 13.57 4.52 6.92
CA PRO A 19 15.01 4.69 6.70
C PRO A 19 15.93 4.14 7.80
N GLY A 20 15.39 3.87 9.01
CA GLY A 20 16.09 3.20 10.12
C GLY A 20 15.64 1.76 10.40
N GLY A 21 14.61 1.27 9.72
CA GLY A 21 14.06 -0.07 9.89
C GLY A 21 14.83 -1.09 9.06
N ALA A 22 15.39 -2.12 9.69
CA ALA A 22 16.08 -3.19 8.97
C ALA A 22 15.07 -4.20 8.39
N PRO A 23 15.13 -4.52 7.07
CA PRO A 23 14.30 -5.54 6.44
C PRO A 23 14.80 -6.95 6.82
N THR A 24 14.72 -7.29 8.10
CA THR A 24 15.14 -8.61 8.60
C THR A 24 14.27 -9.71 7.99
N CYS A 25 14.79 -10.93 7.89
CA CYS A 25 14.03 -12.08 7.40
C CYS A 25 12.71 -12.27 8.17
N ARG A 26 12.69 -11.94 9.48
CA ARG A 26 11.49 -12.01 10.30
C ARG A 26 10.45 -10.97 9.87
N ALA A 27 10.86 -9.73 9.66
CA ALA A 27 9.96 -8.67 9.23
C ALA A 27 9.39 -8.97 7.82
N ILE A 28 10.25 -9.39 6.89
CA ILE A 28 9.83 -9.83 5.54
C ILE A 28 8.80 -10.97 5.62
N ALA A 29 9.02 -11.96 6.50
CA ALA A 29 8.08 -13.06 6.68
C ALA A 29 6.71 -12.60 7.19
N GLU A 30 6.64 -11.57 8.05
CA GLU A 30 5.37 -11.00 8.48
C GLU A 30 4.64 -10.28 7.33
N HIS A 31 5.34 -9.48 6.52
CA HIS A 31 4.74 -8.89 5.31
C HIS A 31 4.25 -9.95 4.32
N PHE A 32 4.99 -11.04 4.14
CA PHE A 32 4.58 -12.16 3.29
C PHE A 32 3.29 -12.84 3.79
N LYS A 33 3.13 -13.02 5.11
CA LYS A 33 1.88 -13.55 5.69
C LYS A 33 0.70 -12.64 5.39
N LEU A 34 0.86 -11.33 5.58
CA LEU A 34 -0.18 -10.33 5.29
C LEU A 34 -0.53 -10.30 3.80
N MET A 35 0.47 -10.31 2.93
CA MET A 35 0.32 -10.41 1.48
C MET A 35 -0.51 -11.62 1.07
N ARG A 36 -0.19 -12.82 1.61
CA ARG A 36 -0.94 -14.05 1.31
C ARG A 36 -2.40 -14.00 1.77
N ALA A 37 -2.67 -13.32 2.88
CA ALA A 37 -4.03 -13.17 3.41
C ALA A 37 -4.85 -12.09 2.68
N ALA A 38 -4.20 -11.19 1.94
CA ALA A 38 -4.85 -10.04 1.32
C ALA A 38 -5.75 -10.46 0.15
N ASP A 39 -7.03 -10.11 0.19
CA ASP A 39 -7.99 -10.47 -0.85
C ASP A 39 -7.94 -9.51 -2.07
N LEU A 40 -7.66 -10.05 -3.26
CA LEU A 40 -7.65 -9.32 -4.53
C LEU A 40 -9.08 -8.96 -5.02
N SER A 41 -10.12 -9.42 -4.33
CA SER A 41 -11.51 -8.98 -4.52
C SER A 41 -11.75 -7.51 -4.09
N HIS A 42 -10.81 -6.89 -3.37
CA HIS A 42 -10.86 -5.49 -2.98
C HIS A 42 -9.86 -4.62 -3.77
N PRO A 43 -10.27 -3.46 -4.33
CA PRO A 43 -9.39 -2.59 -5.10
C PRO A 43 -8.37 -1.86 -4.20
N ILE A 44 -7.18 -1.58 -4.72
CA ILE A 44 -6.21 -0.66 -4.09
C ILE A 44 -6.74 0.79 -4.13
N ILE A 45 -6.20 1.65 -3.29
CA ILE A 45 -6.59 3.07 -3.21
C ILE A 45 -5.44 3.95 -3.68
N LEU A 46 -5.73 4.84 -4.63
CA LEU A 46 -4.80 5.83 -5.15
C LEU A 46 -5.27 7.25 -4.81
N CYS A 47 -4.33 8.15 -4.53
CA CYS A 47 -4.62 9.58 -4.36
C CYS A 47 -4.90 10.24 -5.73
N ALA A 48 -5.29 11.52 -5.73
CA ALA A 48 -5.58 12.26 -6.97
C ALA A 48 -4.38 12.32 -7.93
N GLU A 49 -3.16 12.29 -7.40
CA GLU A 49 -1.90 12.27 -8.13
C GLU A 49 -1.49 10.86 -8.62
N GLY A 50 -2.30 9.83 -8.33
CA GLY A 50 -2.05 8.45 -8.77
C GLY A 50 -1.18 7.62 -7.84
N ARG A 51 -0.71 8.20 -6.73
CA ARG A 51 0.16 7.52 -5.76
C ARG A 51 -0.59 6.53 -4.89
N LEU A 52 0.05 5.43 -4.50
CA LEU A 52 -0.54 4.40 -3.67
C LEU A 52 -0.78 4.88 -2.23
N MET A 53 -2.04 4.94 -1.83
CA MET A 53 -2.44 5.24 -0.44
C MET A 53 -2.63 3.99 0.40
N ASP A 54 -3.25 2.96 -0.18
CA ASP A 54 -3.54 1.70 0.51
C ASP A 54 -3.52 0.53 -0.49
N GLY A 55 -3.05 -0.62 -0.02
CA GLY A 55 -3.11 -1.88 -0.75
C GLY A 55 -1.78 -2.43 -1.24
N MET A 56 -0.62 -1.98 -0.73
CA MET A 56 0.69 -2.52 -1.16
C MET A 56 0.79 -4.05 -1.00
N HIS A 57 0.20 -4.64 0.04
CA HIS A 57 0.09 -6.10 0.17
C HIS A 57 -0.71 -6.77 -0.96
N ARG A 58 -1.71 -6.10 -1.54
CA ARG A 58 -2.46 -6.60 -2.70
C ARG A 58 -1.69 -6.40 -4.00
N VAL A 59 -1.00 -5.27 -4.15
CA VAL A 59 -0.10 -5.01 -5.30
C VAL A 59 0.98 -6.09 -5.37
N THR A 60 1.72 -6.30 -4.27
CA THR A 60 2.76 -7.34 -4.18
C THR A 60 2.21 -8.74 -4.37
N ARG A 61 1.02 -9.06 -3.86
CA ARG A 61 0.34 -10.34 -4.15
C ARG A 61 0.07 -10.50 -5.64
N ALA A 62 -0.48 -9.47 -6.29
CA ALA A 62 -0.78 -9.50 -7.72
C ALA A 62 0.48 -9.71 -8.56
N LEU A 63 1.59 -9.06 -8.18
CA LEU A 63 2.91 -9.27 -8.79
C LEU A 63 3.38 -10.72 -8.68
N VAL A 64 3.33 -11.31 -7.49
CA VAL A 64 3.76 -12.69 -7.23
C VAL A 64 2.88 -13.72 -7.96
N GLU A 65 1.58 -13.45 -8.08
CA GLU A 65 0.64 -14.29 -8.83
C GLU A 65 0.73 -14.08 -10.36
N GLY A 66 1.59 -13.18 -10.85
CA GLY A 66 1.85 -12.96 -12.27
C GLY A 66 0.80 -12.12 -12.99
N HIS A 67 0.00 -11.34 -12.26
CA HIS A 67 -0.93 -10.38 -12.88
C HIS A 67 -0.16 -9.15 -13.38
N SER A 68 -0.52 -8.63 -14.56
CA SER A 68 0.01 -7.36 -15.06
C SER A 68 -0.78 -6.14 -14.57
N ARG A 69 -2.02 -6.36 -14.09
CA ARG A 69 -2.98 -5.32 -13.71
C ARG A 69 -3.67 -5.63 -12.41
N ILE A 70 -4.05 -4.59 -11.68
CA ILE A 70 -4.83 -4.70 -10.44
C ILE A 70 -5.99 -3.70 -10.43
N ARG A 71 -7.08 -4.04 -9.74
CA ARG A 71 -8.21 -3.11 -9.56
C ARG A 71 -7.84 -1.99 -8.60
N CYS A 72 -8.19 -0.76 -8.96
CA CYS A 72 -7.99 0.42 -8.13
C CYS A 72 -9.20 1.35 -8.12
N VAL A 73 -9.29 2.14 -7.05
CA VAL A 73 -10.12 3.34 -6.93
C VAL A 73 -9.17 4.51 -6.74
N GLN A 74 -9.28 5.53 -7.58
CA GLN A 74 -8.51 6.77 -7.47
C GLN A 74 -9.43 7.90 -7.04
N PHE A 75 -9.02 8.68 -6.06
CA PHE A 75 -9.77 9.87 -5.67
C PHE A 75 -9.67 10.97 -6.73
N GLY A 76 -10.77 11.69 -6.97
CA GLY A 76 -10.75 12.87 -7.84
C GLY A 76 -10.03 14.06 -7.20
N ALA A 77 -10.05 14.15 -5.87
CA ALA A 77 -9.30 15.10 -5.08
C ALA A 77 -8.84 14.42 -3.78
N THR A 78 -7.56 14.53 -3.44
CA THR A 78 -7.01 13.96 -2.20
C THR A 78 -7.47 14.84 -1.03
N PRO A 79 -8.23 14.30 -0.05
CA PRO A 79 -8.64 15.09 1.10
C PRO A 79 -7.41 15.51 1.93
N SER A 80 -7.49 16.65 2.59
CA SER A 80 -6.49 17.02 3.59
C SER A 80 -6.53 16.03 4.75
N PRO A 81 -5.38 15.65 5.33
CA PRO A 81 -5.38 14.82 6.53
C PRO A 81 -5.97 15.59 7.70
N ASP A 82 -6.74 14.89 8.55
CA ASP A 82 -7.30 15.46 9.77
C ASP A 82 -6.18 15.84 10.78
N TYR A 83 -5.10 15.05 10.80
CA TYR A 83 -3.95 15.25 11.68
C TYR A 83 -2.65 15.04 10.91
N ARG A 84 -1.62 15.85 11.19
CA ARG A 84 -0.28 15.72 10.60
C ARG A 84 0.75 15.60 11.71
N ASN A 85 1.66 14.63 11.59
CA ASN A 85 2.74 14.39 12.56
C ASN A 85 2.26 14.05 13.98
N PHE A 86 1.08 13.42 14.12
CA PHE A 86 0.62 12.87 15.39
C PHE A 86 1.06 11.41 15.51
N GLN A 87 1.49 10.98 16.70
CA GLN A 87 1.64 9.56 16.98
C GLN A 87 0.25 8.92 17.11
N PRO A 88 0.10 7.61 16.79
CA PRO A 88 -1.18 6.93 16.94
C PRO A 88 -1.80 7.07 18.33
N GLU A 89 -0.98 7.06 19.40
CA GLU A 89 -1.42 7.28 20.78
C GLU A 89 -1.92 8.70 21.10
N ASP A 90 -1.55 9.70 20.29
CA ASP A 90 -1.96 11.10 20.47
C ASP A 90 -3.27 11.42 19.72
N LEU A 91 -3.80 10.48 18.94
CA LEU A 91 -5.02 10.69 18.17
C LEU A 91 -6.26 10.67 19.10
N PRO A 92 -7.23 11.57 18.92
CA PRO A 92 -8.41 11.66 19.77
C PRO A 92 -9.49 10.59 19.46
N TYR A 93 -9.16 9.63 18.60
CA TYR A 93 -10.05 8.51 18.25
C TYR A 93 -10.01 7.46 19.37
N LYS A 94 -11.17 6.85 19.65
CA LYS A 94 -11.33 5.78 20.65
C LYS A 94 -11.38 4.42 20.00
#